data_AF-A0A7K7R907-F1
#
_entry.id   AF-A0A7K7R907-F1
#
_cell.length_a   1.000
_cell.length_b   1.000
_cell.length_c   1.000
_cell.angle_alpha   90.00
_cell.angle_beta   90.00
_cell.angle_gamma   90.00
#
_symmetry.space_group_name_H-M   'P 1'
#
loop_
_entity.id
_entity.type
_entity.pdbx_description
1 polymer ?
#
loop_
_entity_poly.entity_id
_entity_poly.type
_entity_poly.pdbx_seq_one_letter_code
_entity_poly.pdbx_strand_id
1 'polypeptide(L)'
;SGFRGSPSSPPQKPSVSPGDPPGTPPLAPVLQLLRNQLQEKDALIRHLENDWERSRAQREREERLLVTAWYNMGLALQRQEGGTAPRGLSSGAQSFLAQQRLATVARRARTPHGRAPPS
;
A
#
# COMPACT_ATOMS: atom_id res chain seq x y z
N SER A 1 -83.68 18.88 47.26
CA SER A 1 -82.50 18.70 48.13
C SER A 1 -81.66 17.56 47.57
N GLY A 2 -80.39 17.83 47.23
CA GLY A 2 -79.46 16.79 46.77
C GLY A 2 -78.40 17.31 45.79
N PHE A 3 -77.35 17.91 46.34
CA PHE A 3 -76.12 18.29 45.65
C PHE A 3 -75.35 17.06 45.15
N ARG A 4 -74.79 17.11 43.93
CA ARG A 4 -73.38 16.73 43.69
C ARG A 4 -72.88 17.26 42.35
N GLY A 5 -72.06 18.29 42.38
CA GLY A 5 -71.22 18.67 41.24
C GLY A 5 -70.13 17.62 41.04
N SER A 6 -69.94 17.20 39.80
CA SER A 6 -68.79 16.39 39.39
C SER A 6 -67.54 17.28 39.32
N PRO A 7 -66.46 17.01 40.07
CA PRO A 7 -65.21 17.70 39.83
C PRO A 7 -64.56 17.11 38.57
N SER A 8 -64.49 17.92 37.52
CA SER A 8 -63.65 17.73 36.34
C SER A 8 -62.21 17.49 36.79
N SER A 9 -61.65 16.31 36.45
CA SER A 9 -60.24 16.01 36.67
C SER A 9 -59.36 16.92 35.78
N PRO A 10 -58.28 17.51 36.30
CA PRO A 10 -57.36 18.29 35.47
C PRO A 10 -56.54 17.36 34.55
N PRO A 11 -56.09 17.84 33.37
CA PRO A 11 -55.26 17.06 32.47
C PRO A 11 -53.90 16.79 33.14
N GLN A 12 -53.49 15.52 33.14
CA GLN A 12 -52.15 15.13 33.59
C GLN A 12 -51.12 15.76 32.65
N LYS A 13 -50.34 16.72 33.16
CA LYS A 13 -49.13 17.20 32.49
C LYS A 13 -48.14 16.04 32.42
N PRO A 14 -47.45 15.81 31.28
CA PRO A 14 -46.38 14.83 31.24
C PRO A 14 -45.32 15.24 32.26
N SER A 15 -45.09 14.36 33.22
CA SER A 15 -44.02 14.42 34.20
C SER A 15 -42.68 14.40 33.47
N VAL A 16 -42.17 15.59 33.13
CA VAL A 16 -40.76 15.80 32.80
C VAL A 16 -39.98 15.42 34.05
N SER A 17 -39.24 14.31 33.94
CA SER A 17 -38.31 13.85 34.96
C SER A 17 -37.23 14.93 35.17
N PRO A 18 -37.09 15.54 36.36
CA PRO A 18 -36.06 16.53 36.62
C PRO A 18 -34.77 15.79 36.95
N GLY A 19 -34.05 15.36 35.92
CA GLY A 19 -32.79 14.61 36.08
C GLY A 19 -31.67 15.02 35.13
N ASP A 20 -31.99 15.56 33.96
CA ASP A 20 -30.98 15.92 32.97
C ASP A 20 -30.71 17.44 32.96
N PRO A 21 -29.45 17.88 33.12
CA PRO A 21 -29.12 19.30 33.02
C PRO A 21 -29.36 19.79 31.58
N PRO A 22 -30.12 20.88 31.39
CA PRO A 22 -30.36 21.45 30.07
C PRO A 22 -29.07 22.09 29.57
N GLY A 23 -28.46 21.51 28.53
CA GLY A 23 -27.33 22.12 27.83
C GLY A 23 -26.07 21.28 27.69
N THR A 24 -26.08 19.98 28.05
CA THR A 24 -25.00 19.10 27.56
C THR A 24 -25.24 18.82 26.08
N PRO A 25 -24.37 19.27 25.14
CA PRO A 25 -24.46 18.82 23.76
C PRO A 25 -24.35 17.29 23.75
N PRO A 26 -24.99 16.58 22.81
CA PRO A 26 -24.91 15.13 22.77
C PRO A 26 -23.44 14.74 22.61
N LEU A 27 -22.82 14.30 23.72
CA LEU A 27 -21.41 13.95 23.81
C LEU A 27 -21.09 12.74 22.91
N ALA A 28 -22.09 11.89 22.67
CA ALA A 28 -21.96 10.67 21.88
C ALA A 28 -21.51 10.93 20.42
N PRO A 29 -22.16 11.82 19.63
CA PRO A 29 -21.67 12.22 18.31
C PRO A 29 -20.23 12.73 18.28
N VAL A 30 -19.85 13.56 19.25
CA VAL A 30 -18.50 14.12 19.34
C VAL A 30 -17.47 13.02 19.65
N LEU A 31 -17.80 12.11 20.56
CA LEU A 31 -16.97 10.95 20.87
C LEU A 31 -16.83 10.00 19.67
N GLN A 32 -17.89 9.78 18.91
CA GLN A 32 -17.82 8.99 17.67
C GLN A 32 -16.92 9.65 16.63
N LEU A 33 -17.04 10.97 16.45
CA LEU A 33 -16.16 11.73 15.56
C LEU A 33 -14.69 11.62 15.99
N LEU A 34 -14.41 11.78 17.28
CA LEU A 34 -13.06 11.65 17.84
C LEU A 34 -12.48 10.24 17.63
N ARG A 35 -13.30 9.19 17.81
CA ARG A 35 -12.87 7.81 17.54
C ARG A 35 -12.53 7.60 16.07
N ASN A 36 -13.37 8.13 15.16
CA ASN A 36 -13.09 8.07 13.73
C ASN A 36 -11.80 8.80 13.38
N GLN A 37 -11.61 10.02 13.92
CA GLN A 37 -10.38 10.78 13.72
C GLN A 37 -9.14 10.03 14.21
N LEU A 38 -9.21 9.38 15.37
CA LEU A 38 -8.12 8.58 15.90
C LEU A 38 -7.82 7.40 14.97
N GLN A 39 -8.84 6.66 14.53
CA GLN A 39 -8.67 5.54 13.60
C GLN A 39 -8.06 5.97 12.26
N GLU A 40 -8.48 7.11 11.72
CA GLU A 40 -7.90 7.68 10.50
C GLU A 40 -6.43 8.06 10.69
N LYS A 41 -6.09 8.69 11.82
CA LYS A 41 -4.71 9.04 12.15
C LYS A 41 -3.85 7.78 12.33
N ASP A 42 -4.35 6.75 13.01
CA ASP A 42 -3.65 5.47 13.17
C ASP A 42 -3.46 4.75 11.83
N ALA A 43 -4.41 4.85 10.91
CA ALA A 43 -4.26 4.34 9.55
C ALA A 43 -3.18 5.11 8.78
N LEU A 44 -3.17 6.44 8.89
CA LEU A 44 -2.17 7.30 8.25
C LEU A 44 -0.77 7.03 8.80
N ILE A 45 -0.61 6.90 10.12
CA ILE A 45 0.67 6.58 10.76
C ILE A 45 1.22 5.27 10.18
N ARG A 46 0.41 4.20 10.19
CA ARG A 46 0.82 2.91 9.62
C ARG A 46 1.18 3.00 8.14
N HIS A 47 0.47 3.80 7.36
CA HIS A 47 0.79 4.00 5.94
C HIS A 47 2.16 4.66 5.78
N LEU A 48 2.42 5.75 6.52
CA LEU A 48 3.67 6.48 6.47
C LEU A 48 4.85 5.63 6.97
N GLU A 49 4.67 4.84 8.02
CA GLU A 49 5.68 3.90 8.50
C GLU A 49 6.05 2.88 7.42
N ASN A 50 5.05 2.29 6.76
CA ASN A 50 5.28 1.35 5.66
C ASN A 50 6.01 2.00 4.47
N ASP A 51 5.62 3.21 4.09
CA ASP A 51 6.27 3.94 3.00
C ASP A 51 7.71 4.31 3.33
N TRP A 52 7.97 4.68 4.58
CA TRP A 52 9.31 4.95 5.07
C TRP A 52 10.19 3.70 5.01
N GLU A 53 9.69 2.56 5.50
CA GLU A 53 10.40 1.28 5.46
C GLU A 53 10.73 0.87 4.01
N ARG A 54 9.75 1.03 3.09
CA ARG A 54 9.94 0.77 1.66
C ARG A 54 11.00 1.67 1.05
N SER A 55 10.94 2.97 1.33
CA SER A 55 11.89 3.96 0.83
C SER A 55 13.31 3.69 1.33
N ARG A 56 13.43 3.28 2.60
CA ARG A 56 14.69 2.86 3.20
C ARG A 56 15.27 1.63 2.50
N ALA A 57 14.46 0.58 2.35
CA ALA A 57 14.88 -0.65 1.68
C ALA A 57 15.29 -0.42 0.21
N GLN A 58 14.59 0.48 -0.49
CA GLN A 58 14.95 0.89 -1.84
C GLN A 58 16.31 1.58 -1.87
N ARG A 59 16.56 2.55 -0.97
CA ARG A 59 17.84 3.25 -0.90
C ARG A 59 19.00 2.30 -0.63
N GLU A 60 18.86 1.38 0.32
CA GLU A 60 19.90 0.38 0.61
C GLU A 60 20.18 -0.51 -0.62
N ARG A 61 19.15 -0.87 -1.38
CA ARG A 61 19.31 -1.63 -2.62
C ARG A 61 20.06 -0.81 -3.68
N GLU A 62 19.72 0.46 -3.85
CA GLU A 62 20.39 1.37 -4.78
C GLU A 62 21.87 1.56 -4.41
N GLU A 63 22.17 1.75 -3.13
CA GLU A 63 23.56 1.85 -2.63
C GLU A 63 24.38 0.61 -2.97
N ARG A 64 23.83 -0.59 -2.76
CA ARG A 64 24.49 -1.85 -3.13
C ARG A 64 24.75 -1.94 -4.64
N LEU A 65 23.80 -1.50 -5.46
CA LEU A 65 23.96 -1.48 -6.91
C LEU A 65 25.02 -0.47 -7.35
N LEU A 66 25.06 0.72 -6.74
CA LEU A 66 26.07 1.74 -7.02
C LEU A 66 27.47 1.24 -6.67
N VAL A 67 27.66 0.65 -5.49
CA VAL A 67 28.95 0.06 -5.08
C VAL A 67 29.39 -1.03 -6.06
N THR A 68 28.46 -1.92 -6.44
CA THR A 68 28.76 -3.01 -7.38
C THR A 68 29.09 -2.48 -8.77
N ALA A 69 28.33 -1.52 -9.28
CA ALA A 69 28.57 -0.90 -10.57
C ALA A 69 29.93 -0.19 -10.58
N TRP A 70 30.28 0.54 -9.51
CA TRP A 70 31.56 1.21 -9.41
C TRP A 70 32.74 0.26 -9.42
N TYR A 71 32.69 -0.83 -8.64
CA TYR A 71 33.70 -1.86 -8.67
C TYR A 71 33.84 -2.52 -10.06
N ASN A 72 32.71 -2.86 -10.67
CA ASN A 72 32.69 -3.45 -12.01
C ASN A 72 33.26 -2.51 -13.08
N MET A 73 32.97 -1.20 -12.99
CA MET A 73 33.55 -0.19 -13.87
C MET A 73 35.07 -0.08 -13.67
N GLY A 74 35.54 -0.09 -12.41
CA GLY A 74 36.97 -0.10 -12.11
C GLY A 74 37.70 -1.31 -12.72
N LEU A 75 37.12 -2.50 -12.60
CA LEU A 75 37.66 -3.71 -13.26
C LEU A 75 37.64 -3.60 -14.79
N ALA A 76 36.58 -3.03 -15.37
CA ALA A 76 36.48 -2.85 -16.81
C ALA A 76 37.58 -1.94 -17.35
N LEU A 77 37.86 -0.83 -16.66
CA LEU A 77 38.94 0.10 -17.01
C LEU A 77 40.31 -0.58 -16.88
N GLN A 78 40.57 -1.31 -15.79
CA GLN A 78 41.83 -2.04 -15.61
C GLN A 78 42.07 -3.09 -16.71
N ARG A 79 41.01 -3.81 -17.12
CA ARG A 79 41.07 -4.77 -18.22
C ARG A 79 41.30 -4.10 -19.58
N GLN A 80 40.88 -2.85 -19.73
CA GLN A 80 41.06 -2.07 -20.96
C GLN A 80 42.48 -1.48 -21.06
N GLU A 81 43.08 -1.06 -19.94
CA GLU A 81 44.45 -0.52 -19.92
C GLU A 81 45.53 -1.61 -19.90
N GLY A 82 45.26 -2.79 -19.30
CA GLY A 82 46.19 -3.93 -19.22
C GLY A 82 46.26 -4.80 -20.48
N GLY A 83 46.16 -4.21 -21.67
CA GLY A 83 45.92 -4.88 -22.95
C GLY A 83 46.78 -6.11 -23.26
N THR A 84 46.33 -7.29 -22.84
CA THR A 84 46.54 -8.60 -23.51
C THR A 84 45.27 -9.43 -23.31
N ALA A 85 44.46 -9.55 -24.35
CA ALA A 85 43.17 -10.22 -24.33
C ALA A 85 43.25 -11.69 -23.88
N PRO A 86 42.18 -12.29 -23.31
CA PRO A 86 41.80 -13.60 -23.78
C PRO A 86 41.04 -13.40 -25.09
N ARG A 87 41.72 -13.79 -26.17
CA ARG A 87 41.09 -14.21 -27.42
C ARG A 87 39.97 -15.20 -27.10
N GLY A 88 38.75 -14.68 -27.05
CA GLY A 88 37.59 -15.47 -26.66
C GLY A 88 36.35 -14.60 -26.61
N LEU A 89 35.85 -14.25 -27.78
CA LEU A 89 34.41 -14.42 -27.96
C LEU A 89 34.11 -15.91 -27.68
N SER A 90 33.89 -16.29 -26.42
CA SER A 90 33.18 -17.53 -26.12
C SER A 90 32.55 -17.45 -24.74
N SER A 91 31.25 -17.14 -24.76
CA SER A 91 30.26 -17.64 -23.80
C SER A 91 30.36 -17.13 -22.35
N GLY A 92 29.40 -16.28 -21.96
CA GLY A 92 28.90 -16.33 -20.59
C GLY A 92 29.14 -15.11 -19.72
N ALA A 93 28.39 -14.03 -19.97
CA ALA A 93 27.86 -13.19 -18.89
C ALA A 93 26.64 -12.39 -19.37
N GLN A 94 25.71 -13.02 -20.08
CA GLN A 94 24.36 -12.46 -20.16
C GLN A 94 23.78 -12.51 -18.74
N SER A 95 23.28 -11.39 -18.21
CA SER A 95 22.62 -11.38 -16.89
C SER A 95 21.52 -12.44 -16.86
N PHE A 96 21.22 -13.03 -15.70
CA PHE A 96 20.14 -14.02 -15.58
C PHE A 96 18.83 -13.51 -16.22
N LEU A 97 18.55 -12.20 -16.10
CA LEU A 97 17.43 -11.55 -16.77
C LEU A 97 17.55 -11.56 -18.30
N ALA A 98 18.75 -11.28 -18.85
CA ALA A 98 19.01 -11.38 -20.28
C ALA A 98 18.87 -12.82 -20.80
N GLN A 99 19.35 -13.81 -20.03
CA GLN A 99 19.16 -15.24 -20.35
C GLN A 99 17.68 -15.61 -20.30
N GLN A 100 16.94 -15.13 -19.31
CA GLN A 100 15.50 -15.36 -19.19
C GLN A 100 14.72 -14.72 -20.35
N ARG A 101 15.09 -13.50 -20.77
CA ARG A 101 14.51 -12.85 -21.96
C ARG A 101 14.74 -13.69 -23.21
N LEU A 102 15.97 -14.14 -23.45
CA LEU A 102 16.31 -14.97 -24.61
C LEU A 102 15.55 -16.32 -24.58
N ALA A 103 15.50 -16.98 -23.43
CA ALA A 103 14.76 -18.24 -23.26
C ALA A 103 13.25 -18.06 -23.52
N THR A 104 12.67 -16.95 -23.08
CA THR A 104 11.25 -16.64 -23.30
C THR A 104 10.95 -16.34 -24.77
N VAL A 105 11.81 -15.56 -25.43
CA VAL A 105 11.69 -15.25 -26.87
C VAL A 105 11.82 -16.53 -27.71
N ALA A 106 12.79 -17.39 -27.40
CA ALA A 106 12.99 -18.66 -28.11
C ALA A 106 11.80 -19.62 -27.98
N ARG A 107 11.11 -19.65 -26.82
CA ARG A 107 9.91 -20.48 -26.62
C ARG A 107 8.72 -19.97 -27.45
N ARG A 108 8.53 -18.65 -27.53
CA ARG A 108 7.47 -18.04 -28.36
C ARG A 108 7.71 -18.19 -29.86
N ALA A 109 8.97 -18.22 -30.28
CA ALA A 109 9.33 -18.49 -31.68
C ALA A 109 9.08 -19.94 -32.11
N ARG A 110 8.99 -20.89 -31.15
CA ARG A 110 8.78 -22.32 -31.42
C ARG A 110 7.34 -22.79 -31.30
N THR A 111 6.38 -21.94 -30.95
CA THR A 111 4.97 -22.31 -31.10
C THR A 111 4.63 -22.21 -32.58
N PRO A 112 4.43 -23.33 -33.32
CA PRO A 112 3.87 -23.24 -34.64
C PRO A 112 2.42 -22.79 -34.44
N HIS A 113 2.05 -21.64 -34.99
CA HIS A 113 0.65 -21.37 -35.23
C HIS A 113 0.13 -22.50 -36.11
N GLY A 114 -0.60 -23.43 -35.50
CA GLY A 114 -1.38 -24.41 -36.22
C GLY A 114 -2.34 -23.67 -37.14
N ARG A 115 -2.15 -23.83 -38.44
CA ARG A 115 -3.17 -23.56 -39.43
C ARG A 115 -2.96 -24.51 -40.61
N ALA A 116 -3.56 -25.69 -40.51
CA ALA A 116 -3.96 -26.43 -41.70
C ALA A 116 -5.08 -25.63 -42.39
N PRO A 117 -5.01 -25.34 -43.70
CA PRO A 117 -6.14 -24.78 -44.42
C PRO A 117 -7.18 -25.88 -44.68
N PRO A 118 -8.49 -25.57 -44.62
CA PRO A 118 -9.54 -26.53 -44.98
C PRO A 118 -9.61 -26.67 -46.50
N SER A 119 -9.71 -27.91 -47.00
CA SER A 119 -10.16 -28.25 -48.35
C SER A 119 -10.83 -29.62 -48.29
#